data_AF-T0QWT3-F1
#
_entry.id   AF-T0QWT3-F1
#
_cell.length_a   1.000
_cell.length_b   1.000
_cell.length_c   1.000
_cell.angle_alpha   90.00
_cell.angle_beta   90.00
_cell.angle_gamma   90.00
#
_symmetry.space_group_name_H-M   'P 1'
#
loop_
_entity.id
_entity.type
_entity.pdbx_description
1 polymer ?
#
loop_
_entity_poly.entity_id
_entity_poly.type
_entity_poly.pdbx_seq_one_letter_code
_entity_poly.pdbx_strand_id
1 'polypeptide(L)'
;MRSTSRLRCLGLLWLVLAQELDQANAVVSLPNLEFNAATGQNAYASSYFQFDLNPVLDTKYIPNNGIDGLVVQTSWWSSGRMNESVFFQVNFTAESPVISKVIIRWHGYLAAKAYTISTSYSGYNRTFLLYNEVDNASTVWDRVDVVRPASNSSARFYYLRVDMVSPASCDPNNVHGCTRRLADQGPIYGIRELEVWSASQLSGAVVAAPSSLLLAGMLLSLAASSLAF
;
A
#
# COMPACT_ATOMS: atom_id res chain seq x y z
N MET A 1 -16.86 -59.97 31.91
CA MET A 1 -16.83 -59.05 30.74
C MET A 1 -17.27 -57.66 31.18
N ARG A 2 -16.35 -56.80 31.65
CA ARG A 2 -16.62 -55.40 32.06
C ARG A 2 -15.37 -54.58 31.74
N SER A 3 -15.12 -54.22 30.48
CA SER A 3 -14.00 -53.34 30.12
C SER A 3 -14.12 -52.74 28.71
N THR A 4 -15.31 -52.30 28.32
CA THR A 4 -15.50 -51.64 27.01
C THR A 4 -16.11 -50.23 27.11
N SER A 5 -16.69 -49.86 28.25
CA SER A 5 -17.26 -48.52 28.44
C SER A 5 -16.23 -47.45 28.82
N ARG A 6 -15.17 -47.82 29.57
CA ARG A 6 -14.15 -46.85 30.03
C ARG A 6 -13.26 -46.33 28.89
N LEU A 7 -12.96 -47.16 27.88
CA LEU A 7 -12.16 -46.75 26.72
C LEU A 7 -12.91 -45.79 25.78
N ARG A 8 -14.24 -45.87 25.70
CA ARG A 8 -15.05 -44.96 24.87
C ARG A 8 -15.12 -43.55 25.45
N CYS A 9 -15.22 -43.39 26.78
CA CYS A 9 -15.17 -42.08 27.41
C CYS A 9 -13.82 -41.37 27.24
N LEU A 10 -12.71 -42.11 27.28
CA LEU A 10 -11.38 -41.53 27.06
C LEU A 10 -11.16 -41.09 25.61
N GLY A 11 -11.65 -41.85 24.62
CA GLY A 11 -11.55 -41.47 23.21
C GLY A 11 -12.38 -40.22 22.85
N LEU A 12 -13.56 -40.08 23.45
CA LEU A 12 -14.40 -38.87 23.30
C LEU A 12 -13.78 -37.65 23.98
N LEU A 13 -13.16 -37.81 25.16
CA LEU A 13 -12.46 -36.72 25.85
C LEU A 13 -11.27 -36.20 25.02
N TRP A 14 -10.54 -37.10 24.34
CA TRP A 14 -9.44 -36.74 23.45
C TRP A 14 -9.90 -36.06 22.16
N LEU A 15 -11.06 -36.42 21.58
CA LEU A 15 -11.62 -35.71 20.43
C LEU A 15 -12.12 -34.31 20.80
N VAL A 16 -12.71 -34.13 21.99
CA VAL A 16 -13.14 -32.82 22.48
C VAL A 16 -11.95 -31.91 22.77
N LEU A 17 -10.89 -32.44 23.40
CA LEU A 17 -9.63 -31.71 23.62
C LEU A 17 -8.88 -31.42 22.31
N ALA A 18 -8.97 -32.30 21.30
CA ALA A 18 -8.37 -32.06 19.99
C ALA A 18 -9.12 -31.00 19.17
N GLN A 19 -10.42 -30.80 19.41
CA GLN A 19 -11.20 -29.70 18.80
C GLN A 19 -10.99 -28.35 19.50
N GLU A 20 -10.53 -28.31 20.75
CA GLU A 20 -10.16 -27.04 21.42
C GLU A 20 -8.75 -26.54 21.05
N LEU A 21 -7.96 -27.34 20.34
CA LEU A 21 -6.68 -26.96 19.75
C LEU A 21 -6.82 -26.40 18.33
N ASP A 22 -8.03 -26.03 17.92
CA ASP A 22 -8.23 -25.21 16.72
C ASP A 22 -7.62 -23.84 16.98
N GLN A 23 -6.43 -23.67 16.42
CA GLN A 23 -5.68 -22.45 16.21
C GLN A 23 -6.40 -21.19 16.69
N ALA A 24 -6.07 -20.77 17.91
CA ALA A 24 -6.16 -19.38 18.28
C ALA A 24 -5.21 -18.60 17.36
N ASN A 25 -5.66 -18.33 16.13
CA ASN A 25 -5.10 -17.32 15.27
C ASN A 25 -5.26 -16.02 16.06
N ALA A 26 -4.21 -15.65 16.79
CA ALA A 26 -4.15 -14.36 17.46
C ALA A 26 -4.24 -13.30 16.37
N VAL A 27 -5.46 -12.84 16.11
CA VAL A 27 -5.71 -11.66 15.27
C VAL A 27 -5.23 -10.48 16.11
N VAL A 28 -3.96 -10.13 15.95
CA VAL A 28 -3.39 -8.93 16.58
C VAL A 28 -3.97 -7.74 15.83
N SER A 29 -5.07 -7.21 16.36
CA SER A 29 -5.64 -5.95 15.90
C SER A 29 -4.84 -4.81 16.52
N LEU A 30 -4.04 -4.11 15.71
CA LEU A 30 -3.35 -2.88 16.10
C LEU A 30 -4.09 -1.70 15.48
N PRO A 31 -5.21 -1.25 16.08
CA PRO A 31 -5.95 -0.11 15.55
C PRO A 31 -5.05 1.13 15.59
N ASN A 32 -5.08 1.91 14.52
CA ASN A 32 -4.26 3.13 14.34
C ASN A 32 -2.75 2.92 14.20
N LEU A 33 -2.28 1.67 14.02
CA LEU A 33 -0.90 1.48 13.55
C LEU A 33 -0.83 1.98 12.10
N GLU A 34 0.04 2.95 11.87
CA GLU A 34 0.34 3.42 10.52
C GLU A 34 1.42 2.55 9.87
N PHE A 35 1.24 2.21 8.60
CA PHE A 35 2.25 1.52 7.80
C PHE A 35 2.33 2.12 6.39
N ASN A 36 3.50 2.00 5.76
CA ASN A 36 3.66 2.37 4.35
C ASN A 36 3.09 1.25 3.47
N ALA A 37 1.91 1.50 2.91
CA ALA A 37 1.20 0.59 2.01
C ALA A 37 1.85 0.51 0.61
N ALA A 38 2.70 1.47 0.23
CA ALA A 38 3.38 1.46 -1.06
C ALA A 38 4.56 0.47 -1.11
N THR A 39 5.14 0.12 0.04
CA THR A 39 6.27 -0.81 0.10
C THR A 39 5.87 -2.20 -0.39
N GLY A 40 6.67 -2.76 -1.31
CA GLY A 40 6.42 -4.07 -1.90
C GLY A 40 5.31 -4.10 -2.97
N GLN A 41 4.76 -2.94 -3.34
CA GLN A 41 3.83 -2.80 -4.46
C GLN A 41 4.58 -2.66 -5.78
N ASN A 42 3.83 -2.56 -6.89
CA ASN A 42 4.40 -2.31 -8.20
C ASN A 42 4.26 -0.84 -8.57
N ALA A 43 5.34 -0.21 -9.03
CA ALA A 43 5.30 1.14 -9.54
C ALA A 43 5.27 1.17 -11.07
N TYR A 44 4.64 2.22 -11.59
CA TYR A 44 4.60 2.55 -13.00
C TYR A 44 4.86 4.05 -13.16
N ALA A 45 5.48 4.45 -14.27
CA ALA A 45 5.69 5.85 -14.58
C ALA A 45 5.47 6.12 -16.07
N SER A 46 5.12 7.37 -16.41
CA SER A 46 4.95 7.80 -17.81
C SER A 46 6.19 7.55 -18.66
N SER A 47 7.37 7.74 -18.06
CA SER A 47 8.67 7.55 -18.66
C SER A 47 9.72 7.32 -17.57
N TYR A 48 10.95 7.08 -18.01
CA TYR A 48 12.09 7.05 -17.12
C TYR A 48 13.33 7.61 -17.83
N PHE A 49 14.27 8.13 -17.06
CA PHE A 49 15.55 8.60 -17.57
C PHE A 49 16.32 7.42 -18.15
N GLN A 50 16.56 7.47 -19.45
CA GLN A 50 17.17 6.41 -20.22
C GLN A 50 18.69 6.44 -20.00
N PHE A 51 19.17 5.74 -18.96
CA PHE A 51 20.51 5.16 -19.02
C PHE A 51 20.45 3.97 -19.97
N ASP A 52 21.49 3.77 -20.80
CA ASP A 52 21.57 2.60 -21.68
C ASP A 52 21.31 1.34 -20.86
N LEU A 53 20.20 0.67 -21.15
CA LEU A 53 19.70 -0.40 -20.31
C LEU A 53 20.68 -1.58 -20.39
N ASN A 54 21.18 -2.04 -19.24
CA ASN A 54 21.80 -3.33 -19.09
C ASN A 54 20.70 -4.42 -19.17
N PRO A 55 20.64 -5.21 -20.25
CA PRO A 55 19.58 -6.19 -20.49
C PRO A 55 19.50 -7.31 -19.44
N VAL A 56 20.51 -7.45 -18.58
CA VAL A 56 20.54 -8.42 -17.47
C VAL A 56 19.97 -7.83 -16.18
N LEU A 57 20.25 -6.56 -15.89
CA LEU A 57 19.86 -5.89 -14.63
C LEU A 57 18.51 -5.16 -14.73
N ASP A 58 18.15 -4.68 -15.92
CA ASP A 58 16.95 -3.86 -16.12
C ASP A 58 15.67 -4.66 -16.33
N THR A 59 15.74 -5.97 -16.10
CA THR A 59 14.55 -6.82 -15.87
C THR A 59 13.86 -6.53 -14.54
N LYS A 60 14.45 -5.72 -13.65
CA LYS A 60 13.90 -5.35 -12.34
C LYS A 60 13.57 -3.85 -12.25
N TYR A 61 12.59 -3.43 -13.04
CA TYR A 61 11.69 -2.27 -12.91
C TYR A 61 12.26 -0.93 -12.34
N ILE A 62 12.52 0.05 -13.22
CA ILE A 62 13.07 1.39 -12.90
C ILE A 62 12.10 2.35 -12.15
N PRO A 63 10.76 2.24 -12.28
CA PRO A 63 9.84 2.97 -11.40
C PRO A 63 9.87 2.48 -9.94
N ASN A 64 10.18 1.20 -9.70
CA ASN A 64 10.15 0.64 -8.35
C ASN A 64 11.22 1.25 -7.43
N ASN A 65 12.26 1.88 -7.99
CA ASN A 65 13.22 2.68 -7.23
C ASN A 65 12.58 3.86 -6.46
N GLY A 66 11.37 4.26 -6.82
CA GLY A 66 10.64 5.29 -6.08
C GLY A 66 9.78 4.74 -4.94
N ILE A 67 9.78 3.43 -4.66
CA ILE A 67 8.98 2.78 -3.60
C ILE A 67 9.72 1.60 -2.94
N ASP A 68 11.04 1.51 -3.11
CA ASP A 68 11.85 0.37 -2.63
C ASP A 68 12.30 0.52 -1.18
N GLY A 69 12.04 1.67 -0.55
CA GLY A 69 12.44 1.98 0.82
C GLY A 69 13.91 2.42 0.96
N LEU A 70 14.65 2.55 -0.14
CA LEU A 70 16.08 2.91 -0.15
C LEU A 70 16.28 4.40 -0.43
N VAL A 71 15.69 5.24 0.43
CA VAL A 71 15.60 6.71 0.27
C VAL A 71 16.92 7.42 -0.05
N VAL A 72 18.07 6.87 0.33
CA VAL A 72 19.39 7.49 0.09
C VAL A 72 20.04 6.98 -1.20
N GLN A 73 19.72 5.76 -1.64
CA GLN A 73 20.50 5.02 -2.64
C GLN A 73 19.88 5.07 -4.03
N THR A 74 18.55 5.02 -4.10
CA THR A 74 17.82 4.85 -5.36
C THR A 74 16.82 5.98 -5.57
N SER A 75 16.46 6.19 -6.84
CA SER A 75 15.41 7.12 -7.23
C SER A 75 14.89 6.73 -8.61
N TRP A 76 13.62 7.00 -8.84
CA TRP A 76 13.09 7.12 -10.20
C TRP A 76 13.33 8.53 -10.73
N TRP A 77 13.53 8.64 -12.04
CA TRP A 77 13.72 9.89 -12.77
C TRP A 77 12.89 9.88 -14.04
N SER A 78 12.19 10.96 -14.38
CA SER A 78 11.50 11.07 -15.67
C SER A 78 12.48 11.26 -16.83
N SER A 79 12.01 11.02 -18.07
CA SER A 79 12.89 11.07 -19.25
C SER A 79 13.43 12.46 -19.59
N GLY A 80 12.74 13.51 -19.18
CA GLY A 80 13.05 14.89 -19.58
C GLY A 80 12.71 15.18 -21.05
N ARG A 81 11.85 14.37 -21.70
CA ARG A 81 11.34 14.70 -23.04
C ARG A 81 10.54 16.00 -23.01
N MET A 82 10.66 16.81 -24.07
CA MET A 82 9.85 18.02 -24.20
C MET A 82 8.36 17.70 -24.27
N ASN A 83 7.55 18.54 -23.63
CA ASN A 83 6.09 18.46 -23.62
C ASN A 83 5.53 17.11 -23.13
N GLU A 84 6.30 16.36 -22.35
CA GLU A 84 5.82 15.12 -21.72
C GLU A 84 4.84 15.43 -20.59
N SER A 85 3.70 14.73 -20.56
CA SER A 85 2.84 14.64 -19.37
C SER A 85 3.41 13.59 -18.42
N VAL A 86 4.13 14.04 -17.39
CA VAL A 86 4.85 13.15 -16.49
C VAL A 86 3.95 12.70 -15.34
N PHE A 87 3.92 11.40 -15.07
CA PHE A 87 3.27 10.86 -13.87
C PHE A 87 4.03 9.68 -13.27
N PHE A 88 3.85 9.47 -11.97
CA PHE A 88 4.29 8.30 -11.22
C PHE A 88 3.08 7.65 -10.55
N GLN A 89 3.00 6.32 -10.56
CA GLN A 89 1.84 5.59 -10.11
C GLN A 89 2.25 4.37 -9.29
N VAL A 90 1.54 4.13 -8.19
CA VAL A 90 1.63 2.90 -7.41
C VAL A 90 0.40 2.05 -7.66
N ASN A 91 0.63 0.80 -8.04
CA ASN A 91 -0.38 -0.21 -8.28
C ASN A 91 -0.39 -1.18 -7.11
N PHE A 92 -1.49 -1.18 -6.36
CA PHE A 92 -1.66 -2.02 -5.20
C PHE A 92 -2.16 -3.40 -5.62
N THR A 93 -1.59 -4.45 -5.04
CA THR A 93 -2.01 -5.84 -5.29
C THR A 93 -3.29 -6.24 -4.56
N ALA A 94 -3.68 -5.45 -3.56
CA ALA A 94 -4.91 -5.58 -2.80
C ALA A 94 -5.56 -4.19 -2.65
N GLU A 95 -6.83 -4.17 -2.29
CA GLU A 95 -7.53 -2.91 -2.05
C GLU A 95 -6.79 -2.10 -0.97
N SER A 96 -6.44 -0.85 -1.31
CA SER A 96 -5.66 -0.02 -0.42
C SER A 96 -6.46 0.33 0.85
N PRO A 97 -5.83 0.28 2.03
CA PRO A 97 -6.37 0.83 3.26
C PRO A 97 -6.54 2.36 3.19
N VAL A 98 -7.25 2.93 4.17
CA VAL A 98 -7.49 4.38 4.28
C VAL A 98 -6.16 5.13 4.41
N ILE A 99 -5.94 6.07 3.49
CA ILE A 99 -4.74 6.92 3.48
C ILE A 99 -4.81 7.89 4.66
N SER A 100 -3.78 7.89 5.51
CA SER A 100 -3.58 8.92 6.52
C SER A 100 -2.69 10.06 6.02
N LYS A 101 -1.67 9.74 5.20
CA LYS A 101 -0.80 10.72 4.55
C LYS A 101 -0.08 10.08 3.36
N VAL A 102 0.32 10.93 2.41
CA VAL A 102 1.27 10.58 1.34
C VAL A 102 2.53 11.39 1.59
N ILE A 103 3.69 10.74 1.57
CA ILE A 103 4.99 11.42 1.64
C ILE A 103 5.66 11.26 0.30
N ILE A 104 6.09 12.37 -0.29
CA ILE A 104 6.87 12.36 -1.53
C ILE A 104 8.23 12.96 -1.22
N ARG A 105 9.27 12.16 -1.39
CA ARG A 105 10.66 12.58 -1.30
C ARG A 105 11.16 12.84 -2.70
N TRP A 106 11.24 14.11 -3.05
CA TRP A 106 11.77 14.55 -4.32
C TRP A 106 13.28 14.37 -4.36
N HIS A 107 13.80 14.15 -5.56
CA HIS A 107 15.21 14.20 -5.87
C HIS A 107 15.40 15.14 -7.05
N GLY A 108 16.36 16.05 -6.96
CA GLY A 108 16.91 16.66 -8.15
C GLY A 108 16.69 18.17 -8.25
N TYR A 109 17.10 18.71 -9.39
CA TYR A 109 17.13 20.16 -9.62
C TYR A 109 15.74 20.75 -9.90
N LEU A 110 14.77 19.89 -10.27
CA LEU A 110 13.45 20.28 -10.78
C LEU A 110 12.36 19.43 -10.12
N ALA A 111 12.32 19.41 -8.79
CA ALA A 111 11.16 18.88 -8.07
C ALA A 111 9.85 19.49 -8.61
N ALA A 112 8.75 18.73 -8.60
CA ALA A 112 7.48 19.27 -9.10
C ALA A 112 7.03 20.43 -8.21
N LYS A 113 6.82 21.62 -8.78
CA LYS A 113 6.21 22.73 -8.07
C LYS A 113 4.74 22.44 -7.85
N ALA A 114 4.01 22.26 -8.95
CA ALA A 114 2.61 21.91 -8.95
C ALA A 114 2.45 20.45 -9.37
N TYR A 115 1.68 19.69 -8.60
CA TYR A 115 1.33 18.32 -8.91
C TYR A 115 0.01 17.93 -8.24
N THR A 116 -0.65 16.92 -8.78
CA THR A 116 -1.86 16.36 -8.18
C THR A 116 -1.60 14.94 -7.71
N ILE A 117 -2.25 14.56 -6.62
CA ILE A 117 -2.35 13.18 -6.17
C ILE A 117 -3.78 12.75 -6.46
N SER A 118 -3.94 11.64 -7.15
CA SER A 118 -5.25 11.09 -7.51
C SER A 118 -5.31 9.59 -7.22
N THR A 119 -6.51 9.08 -7.01
CA THR A 119 -6.74 7.66 -6.72
C THR A 119 -7.77 7.07 -7.67
N SER A 120 -7.65 5.78 -7.99
CA SER A 120 -8.58 5.06 -8.85
C SER A 120 -8.76 3.61 -8.42
N TYR A 121 -9.97 3.10 -8.59
CA TYR A 121 -10.26 1.68 -8.44
C TYR A 121 -9.83 0.86 -9.67
N SER A 122 -9.91 1.44 -10.88
CA SER A 122 -9.75 0.69 -12.14
C SER A 122 -8.44 0.94 -12.88
N GLY A 123 -7.73 2.02 -12.57
CA GLY A 123 -6.47 2.40 -13.21
C GLY A 123 -6.61 3.07 -14.58
N TYR A 124 -7.83 3.21 -15.12
CA TYR A 124 -8.06 3.99 -16.34
C TYR A 124 -7.97 5.50 -16.06
N ASN A 125 -7.29 6.26 -16.92
CA ASN A 125 -7.04 7.71 -16.74
C ASN A 125 -8.29 8.52 -16.32
N ARG A 126 -9.43 8.26 -16.96
CA ARG A 126 -10.72 8.93 -16.71
C ARG A 126 -11.40 8.57 -15.38
N THR A 127 -10.85 7.62 -14.64
CA THR A 127 -11.39 7.15 -13.35
C THR A 127 -10.57 7.61 -12.16
N PHE A 128 -9.49 8.36 -12.40
CA PHE A 128 -8.73 8.98 -11.33
C PHE A 128 -9.51 10.15 -10.75
N LEU A 129 -9.76 10.07 -9.45
CA LEU A 129 -10.41 11.10 -8.67
C LEU A 129 -9.32 11.86 -7.90
N LEU A 130 -9.41 13.18 -7.92
CA LEU A 130 -8.46 14.04 -7.22
C LEU A 130 -8.52 13.74 -5.72
N TYR A 131 -7.35 13.42 -5.15
CA TYR A 131 -7.15 13.26 -3.72
C TYR A 131 -6.59 14.54 -3.09
N ASN A 132 -5.58 15.14 -3.73
CA ASN A 132 -5.00 16.43 -3.32
C ASN A 132 -4.35 17.15 -4.50
N GLU A 133 -4.27 18.46 -4.40
CA GLU A 133 -3.45 19.32 -5.25
C GLU A 133 -2.40 20.01 -4.38
N VAL A 134 -1.16 20.06 -4.86
CA VAL A 134 -0.04 20.63 -4.11
C VAL A 134 0.67 21.65 -4.98
N ASP A 135 0.94 22.82 -4.39
CA ASP A 135 1.84 23.84 -4.94
C ASP A 135 2.95 24.15 -3.93
N ASN A 136 4.19 23.78 -4.26
CA ASN A 136 5.37 24.04 -3.46
C ASN A 136 6.55 24.46 -4.36
N ALA A 137 6.83 25.76 -4.40
CA ALA A 137 7.90 26.34 -5.23
C ALA A 137 9.31 26.16 -4.66
N SER A 138 9.48 25.43 -3.56
CA SER A 138 10.80 25.18 -2.97
C SER A 138 11.73 24.47 -3.95
N THR A 139 12.96 25.00 -4.04
CA THR A 139 14.05 24.52 -4.92
C THR A 139 15.02 23.58 -4.20
N VAL A 140 14.68 23.15 -2.97
CA VAL A 140 15.52 22.24 -2.17
C VAL A 140 15.71 20.92 -2.92
N TRP A 141 16.97 20.48 -3.04
CA TRP A 141 17.40 19.30 -3.80
C TRP A 141 16.70 18.00 -3.36
N ASP A 142 16.65 17.75 -2.05
CA ASP A 142 15.98 16.58 -1.44
C ASP A 142 14.74 17.06 -0.67
N ARG A 143 13.80 17.69 -1.38
CA ARG A 143 12.56 18.20 -0.77
C ARG A 143 11.66 17.06 -0.33
N VAL A 144 11.08 17.18 0.87
CA VAL A 144 10.08 16.23 1.37
C VAL A 144 8.75 16.94 1.53
N ASP A 145 7.74 16.46 0.81
CA ASP A 145 6.36 16.92 0.96
C ASP A 145 5.57 15.88 1.74
N VAL A 146 4.84 16.33 2.78
CA VAL A 146 3.92 15.48 3.55
C VAL A 146 2.50 15.95 3.31
N VAL A 147 1.77 15.21 2.47
CA VAL A 147 0.42 15.54 2.02
C VAL A 147 -0.59 14.77 2.84
N ARG A 148 -1.38 15.50 3.63
CA ARG A 148 -2.48 14.92 4.42
C ARG A 148 -3.81 15.17 3.71
N PRO A 149 -4.79 14.27 3.84
CA PRO A 149 -6.10 14.52 3.29
C PRO A 149 -6.77 15.70 4.02
N ALA A 150 -7.39 16.61 3.27
CA ALA A 150 -8.08 17.77 3.84
C ALA A 150 -9.34 17.38 4.64
N SER A 151 -9.91 16.23 4.33
CA SER A 151 -11.04 15.61 5.03
C SER A 151 -10.79 14.11 5.14
N ASN A 152 -11.40 13.43 6.12
CA ASN A 152 -11.25 11.98 6.26
C ASN A 152 -11.70 11.26 4.99
N SER A 153 -10.74 10.78 4.19
CA SER A 153 -11.01 10.03 2.97
C SER A 153 -11.19 8.56 3.32
N SER A 154 -12.40 8.04 3.16
CA SER A 154 -12.67 6.60 3.23
C SER A 154 -12.49 5.90 1.88
N ALA A 155 -11.95 6.60 0.88
CA ALA A 155 -11.83 6.10 -0.48
C ALA A 155 -10.87 4.92 -0.54
N ARG A 156 -11.38 3.78 -1.01
CA ARG A 156 -10.62 2.57 -1.30
C ARG A 156 -10.24 2.57 -2.79
N PHE A 157 -9.03 2.14 -3.10
CA PHE A 157 -8.47 2.21 -4.46
C PHE A 157 -7.41 1.14 -4.67
N TYR A 158 -7.08 0.88 -5.93
CA TYR A 158 -5.97 0.01 -6.35
C TYR A 158 -4.82 0.78 -7.00
N TYR A 159 -5.04 2.06 -7.29
CA TYR A 159 -4.09 2.89 -8.00
C TYR A 159 -4.02 4.26 -7.34
N LEU A 160 -2.81 4.69 -6.99
CA LEU A 160 -2.52 6.06 -6.60
C LEU A 160 -1.55 6.64 -7.63
N ARG A 161 -1.86 7.82 -8.16
CA ARG A 161 -1.06 8.50 -9.16
C ARG A 161 -0.68 9.89 -8.69
N VAL A 162 0.56 10.27 -8.99
CA VAL A 162 1.09 11.63 -8.87
C VAL A 162 1.30 12.15 -10.28
N ASP A 163 0.53 13.14 -10.69
CA ASP A 163 0.68 13.81 -11.98
C ASP A 163 1.45 15.12 -11.80
N MET A 164 2.61 15.24 -12.44
CA MET A 164 3.45 16.43 -12.36
C MET A 164 2.97 17.47 -13.36
N VAL A 165 2.59 18.65 -12.87
CA VAL A 165 2.01 19.72 -13.69
C VAL A 165 3.05 20.75 -14.09
N SER A 166 3.88 21.21 -13.16
CA SER A 166 4.94 22.18 -13.45
C SER A 166 6.17 21.98 -12.56
N PRO A 167 7.39 22.24 -13.06
CA PRO A 167 8.61 22.15 -12.26
C PRO A 167 8.82 23.39 -11.38
N ALA A 168 9.51 23.21 -10.26
CA ALA A 168 10.07 24.33 -9.50
C ALA A 168 11.15 25.06 -10.32
N SER A 169 11.42 26.29 -9.92
CA SER A 169 12.57 27.03 -10.46
C SER A 169 13.87 26.35 -10.06
N CYS A 170 14.90 26.59 -10.85
CA CYS A 170 16.24 26.17 -10.51
C CYS A 170 16.77 26.88 -9.26
N ASP A 171 17.44 26.14 -8.38
CA ASP A 171 18.19 26.74 -7.28
C ASP A 171 19.30 27.63 -7.84
N PRO A 172 19.30 28.94 -7.56
CA PRO A 172 20.33 29.86 -8.04
C PRO A 172 21.74 29.54 -7.50
N ASN A 173 21.85 28.78 -6.41
CA ASN A 173 23.14 28.34 -5.88
C ASN A 173 23.65 27.05 -6.55
N ASN A 174 22.80 26.37 -7.34
CA ASN A 174 23.10 25.08 -7.95
C ASN A 174 22.85 25.10 -9.48
N VAL A 175 23.10 26.24 -10.10
CA VAL A 175 22.82 26.51 -11.52
C VAL A 175 23.55 25.52 -12.44
N HIS A 176 24.72 25.01 -12.07
CA HIS A 176 25.47 24.01 -12.86
C HIS A 176 24.72 22.68 -13.04
N GLY A 177 23.93 22.27 -12.06
CA GLY A 177 23.07 21.11 -12.18
C GLY A 177 21.83 21.34 -13.04
N CYS A 178 21.32 22.56 -13.00
CA CYS A 178 20.18 23.01 -13.79
C CYS A 178 20.49 23.32 -15.27
N THR A 179 21.71 23.78 -15.55
CA THR A 179 22.20 24.12 -16.90
C THR A 179 22.62 22.89 -17.71
N ARG A 180 22.61 21.69 -17.11
CA ARG A 180 22.71 20.43 -17.86
C ARG A 180 21.50 20.12 -18.73
N ARG A 181 20.45 20.94 -18.70
CA ARG A 181 19.37 20.88 -19.67
C ARG A 181 19.93 21.16 -21.08
N LEU A 182 19.81 20.16 -21.96
CA LEU A 182 19.95 20.40 -23.39
C LEU A 182 18.87 21.42 -23.82
N ALA A 183 19.14 22.25 -24.82
CA ALA A 183 18.19 23.27 -25.30
C ALA A 183 16.80 22.69 -25.64
N ASP A 184 16.77 21.41 -26.00
CA ASP A 184 15.59 20.63 -26.38
C ASP A 184 15.13 19.67 -25.26
N GLN A 185 15.40 19.97 -23.99
CA GLN A 185 15.06 19.11 -22.85
C GLN A 185 13.94 19.71 -21.99
N GLY A 186 12.91 18.89 -21.73
CA GLY A 186 11.84 19.17 -20.79
C GLY A 186 12.28 19.08 -19.32
N PRO A 187 11.35 19.16 -18.35
CA PRO A 187 11.65 18.92 -16.94
C PRO A 187 11.96 17.46 -16.65
N ILE A 188 13.05 17.25 -15.89
CA ILE A 188 13.39 15.95 -15.31
C ILE A 188 12.96 15.99 -13.85
N TYR A 189 11.96 15.19 -13.52
CA TYR A 189 11.49 15.00 -12.15
C TYR A 189 12.17 13.78 -11.55
N GLY A 190 12.58 13.86 -10.28
CA GLY A 190 13.09 12.71 -9.54
C GLY A 190 12.26 12.44 -8.28
N ILE A 191 11.97 11.17 -8.02
CA ILE A 191 11.37 10.69 -6.78
C ILE A 191 12.35 9.71 -6.14
N ARG A 192 12.85 10.04 -4.96
CA ARG A 192 13.60 9.09 -4.11
C ARG A 192 12.67 8.04 -3.55
N GLU A 193 11.54 8.49 -3.03
CA GLU A 193 10.56 7.61 -2.39
C GLU A 193 9.19 8.27 -2.42
N LEU A 194 8.17 7.47 -2.70
CA LEU A 194 6.77 7.79 -2.50
C LEU A 194 6.22 6.80 -1.49
N GLU A 195 5.82 7.33 -0.34
CA GLU A 195 5.27 6.56 0.77
C GLU A 195 3.77 6.84 0.85
N VAL A 196 2.96 5.78 0.86
CA VAL A 196 1.51 5.89 1.09
C VAL A 196 1.23 5.32 2.45
N TRP A 197 1.06 6.19 3.44
CA TRP A 197 0.81 5.76 4.81
C TRP A 197 -0.68 5.58 5.04
N SER A 198 -1.00 4.47 5.67
CA SER A 198 -2.37 4.11 5.98
C SER A 198 -2.51 3.63 7.40
N ALA A 199 -3.63 3.98 8.02
CA ALA A 199 -3.97 3.51 9.35
C ALA A 199 -4.70 2.17 9.26
N SER A 200 -4.19 1.17 9.98
CA SER A 200 -4.87 -0.11 10.19
C SER A 200 -6.30 0.12 10.71
N GLN A 201 -7.29 -0.40 9.98
CA GLN A 201 -8.67 -0.51 10.46
C GLN A 201 -8.83 -1.82 11.21
N LEU A 202 -9.75 -1.84 12.20
CA LEU A 202 -10.13 -3.06 12.89
C LEU A 202 -10.41 -4.16 11.86
N SER A 203 -9.61 -5.22 11.86
CA SER A 203 -9.93 -6.44 11.14
C SER A 203 -11.24 -6.95 11.74
N GLY A 204 -12.34 -6.82 11.00
CA GLY A 204 -13.64 -7.35 11.36
C GLY A 204 -13.58 -8.87 11.36
N ALA A 205 -13.02 -9.46 12.42
CA ALA A 205 -13.26 -10.84 12.75
C ALA A 205 -14.76 -10.92 13.04
N VAL A 206 -15.53 -11.42 12.08
CA VAL A 206 -16.84 -11.99 12.38
C VAL A 206 -16.51 -13.12 13.36
N VAL A 207 -16.64 -12.83 14.66
CA VAL A 207 -16.74 -13.86 15.67
C VAL A 207 -18.03 -14.58 15.29
N ALA A 208 -17.91 -15.66 14.52
CA ALA A 208 -18.95 -16.65 14.43
C ALA A 208 -19.15 -17.10 15.87
N ALA A 209 -20.15 -16.53 16.55
CA ALA A 209 -20.50 -16.95 17.88
C ALA A 209 -20.69 -18.46 17.79
N PRO A 210 -19.97 -19.27 18.60
CA PRO A 210 -20.24 -20.69 18.63
C PRO A 210 -21.72 -20.82 18.95
N SER A 211 -22.46 -21.39 18.00
CA SER A 211 -23.90 -21.53 18.08
C SER A 211 -24.22 -22.49 19.22
N SER A 212 -24.30 -21.97 20.44
CA SER A 212 -24.64 -22.69 21.68
C SER A 212 -26.03 -23.34 21.62
N LEU A 213 -26.81 -23.01 20.59
CA LEU A 213 -28.08 -23.66 20.25
C LEU A 213 -27.92 -25.06 19.63
N LEU A 214 -26.78 -25.39 18.99
CA LEU A 214 -26.55 -26.73 18.42
C LEU A 214 -26.13 -27.75 19.51
N LEU A 215 -25.39 -27.32 20.55
CA LEU A 215 -25.03 -28.19 21.66
C LEU A 215 -26.23 -28.50 22.58
N ALA A 216 -27.13 -27.53 22.78
CA ALA A 216 -28.34 -27.74 23.58
C ALA A 216 -29.31 -28.75 22.92
N GLY A 217 -29.46 -28.70 21.58
CA GLY A 217 -30.27 -29.65 20.84
C GLY A 217 -29.74 -31.09 20.86
N MET A 218 -28.41 -31.26 20.88
CA MET A 218 -27.78 -32.59 20.96
C MET A 218 -27.85 -33.20 22.38
N LEU A 219 -27.77 -32.38 23.43
CA LEU A 219 -27.89 -32.86 24.81
C LEU A 219 -29.34 -33.24 25.17
N LEU A 220 -30.33 -32.57 24.59
CA LEU A 220 -31.76 -32.90 24.80
C LEU A 220 -32.19 -34.19 24.06
N SER A 221 -31.59 -34.53 22.92
CA SER A 221 -31.90 -35.79 22.20
C SER A 221 -31.24 -37.03 22.84
N LEU A 222 -30.11 -36.85 23.53
CA LEU A 222 -29.45 -37.89 24.32
C LEU A 222 -30.13 -38.17 25.67
N ALA A 223 -30.76 -37.16 26.28
CA ALA A 223 -31.54 -37.35 27.51
C ALA A 223 -32.92 -37.99 27.26
N ALA A 224 -33.53 -37.76 26.09
CA ALA A 224 -34.81 -38.37 25.72
C ALA A 224 -34.69 -39.85 25.33
N SER A 225 -33.51 -40.33 24.97
CA SER A 225 -33.27 -41.73 24.58
C SER A 225 -32.88 -42.65 25.75
N SER A 226 -32.72 -42.12 26.97
CA SER A 226 -32.45 -42.88 28.19
C SER A 226 -33.67 -43.08 29.11
N LEU A 227 -34.88 -42.69 28.66
CA LEU A 227 -36.14 -42.87 29.41
C LEU A 227 -37.13 -43.85 28.75
N ALA A 228 -36.70 -44.56 27.72
CA ALA A 228 -37.48 -45.63 27.10
C ALA A 228 -36.63 -46.91 27.06
N PHE A 229 -36.48 -47.58 28.22
CA PHE A 229 -36.41 -49.03 28.43
C PHE A 229 -36.29 -49.31 29.93
#